data_AF-A0A7X6A4G7-F1
#
_entry.id   AF-A0A7X6A4G7-F1
#
_cell.length_a   1.000
_cell.length_b   1.000
_cell.length_c   1.000
_cell.angle_alpha   90.00
_cell.angle_beta   90.00
_cell.angle_gamma   90.00
#
_symmetry.space_group_name_H-M   'P 1'
#
loop_
_entity.id
_entity.type
_entity.pdbx_description
1 polymer ?
#
loop_
_entity_poly.entity_id
_entity_poly.type
_entity_poly.pdbx_seq_one_letter_code
_entity_poly.pdbx_strand_id
1 'polypeptide(L)'
;MTASPYSPDSGKPERAFLDANVIRGQQTTDVLLSLADHDVFEPRWTQQVIDEMRRNRPPGVSEKSIDRRIARMNGAFEKAMRSAPPQELQDQMRADPKDKHVLAGAVHSQSQVLVTDNLKDFNPPTTGSNAMRVESLNQFLIRKLDEEPQRVQEGLRDMLDRNRREPKTMSALIDVMAEGQELRGFAQKLNTVVPAEQRGTSPVLVATQRGSAQYAAFEGVAEPGTPAAPAAAPEARKSGGSKGAEKAKDTEQDK
;
A
#
# COMPACT_ATOMS: atom_id res chain seq x y z
N MET A 1 22.34 11.70 -14.22
CA MET A 1 20.89 11.45 -14.14
C MET A 1 20.63 10.05 -14.67
N THR A 2 20.23 9.12 -13.81
CA THR A 2 19.85 7.75 -14.22
C THR A 2 18.39 7.72 -14.63
N ALA A 3 18.11 7.45 -15.90
CA ALA A 3 16.73 7.26 -16.36
C ALA A 3 16.12 6.01 -15.69
N SER A 4 14.85 6.10 -15.30
CA SER A 4 14.08 4.93 -14.86
C SER A 4 13.91 3.96 -16.03
N PRO A 5 14.04 2.64 -15.85
CA PRO A 5 13.87 1.66 -16.94
C PRO A 5 12.41 1.49 -17.41
N TYR A 6 11.48 2.33 -16.92
CA TYR A 6 10.06 2.25 -17.22
C TYR A 6 9.66 3.19 -18.36
N SER A 7 9.61 2.66 -19.59
CA SER A 7 8.98 3.35 -20.71
C SER A 7 7.46 3.20 -20.60
N PRO A 8 6.67 4.29 -20.50
CA PRO A 8 5.22 4.21 -20.38
C PRO A 8 4.52 3.89 -21.71
N ASP A 9 5.23 4.04 -22.84
CA ASP A 9 4.64 4.03 -24.17
C ASP A 9 4.49 2.62 -24.77
N SER A 10 3.33 2.00 -24.53
CA SER A 10 2.91 0.78 -25.24
C SER A 10 1.40 0.67 -25.47
N GLY A 11 0.62 1.69 -25.09
CA GLY A 11 -0.84 1.73 -25.20
C GLY A 11 -1.59 0.63 -24.43
N LYS A 12 -0.95 -0.02 -23.45
CA LYS A 12 -1.49 -1.16 -22.70
C LYS A 12 -1.49 -0.88 -21.20
N PRO A 13 -2.52 -1.35 -20.45
CA PRO A 13 -2.56 -1.19 -19.00
C PRO A 13 -1.36 -1.83 -18.30
N GLU A 14 -0.98 -1.23 -17.17
CA GLU A 14 0.04 -1.78 -16.28
C GLU A 14 -0.45 -3.10 -15.66
N ARG A 15 0.36 -4.17 -15.69
CA ARG A 15 -0.01 -5.43 -15.04
C ARG A 15 0.32 -5.36 -13.56
N ALA A 16 -0.70 -5.48 -12.71
CA ALA A 16 -0.55 -5.48 -11.27
C ALA A 16 -0.83 -6.88 -10.72
N PHE A 17 0.15 -7.47 -10.02
CA PHE A 17 -0.07 -8.69 -9.26
C PHE A 17 -0.74 -8.34 -7.94
N LEU A 18 -1.91 -8.91 -7.68
CA LEU A 18 -2.70 -8.63 -6.49
C LEU A 18 -2.47 -9.73 -5.45
N ASP A 19 -1.95 -9.35 -4.28
CA ASP A 19 -1.78 -10.27 -3.15
C ASP A 19 -3.14 -10.60 -2.47
N ALA A 20 -3.22 -11.76 -1.82
CA ALA A 20 -4.43 -12.29 -1.21
C ALA A 20 -5.01 -11.36 -0.13
N ASN A 21 -4.16 -10.55 0.52
CA ASN A 21 -4.60 -9.58 1.53
C ASN A 21 -5.48 -8.46 0.92
N VAL A 22 -5.12 -7.88 -0.23
CA VAL A 22 -5.84 -6.76 -0.84
C VAL A 22 -7.13 -7.20 -1.54
N ILE A 23 -7.22 -8.43 -2.07
CA ILE A 23 -8.45 -9.00 -2.66
C ILE A 23 -9.30 -9.83 -1.67
N ARG A 24 -9.06 -9.69 -0.36
CA ARG A 24 -9.86 -10.33 0.70
C ARG A 24 -11.10 -9.51 1.07
N GLY A 25 -10.98 -8.19 1.22
CA GLY A 25 -12.10 -7.30 1.52
C GLY A 25 -13.12 -7.27 0.37
N GLN A 26 -14.43 -7.15 0.67
CA GLN A 26 -15.42 -7.02 -0.42
C GLN A 26 -15.23 -5.71 -1.18
N GLN A 27 -15.13 -4.60 -0.44
CA GLN A 27 -15.00 -3.26 -1.01
C GLN A 27 -13.66 -3.05 -1.71
N THR A 28 -12.55 -3.57 -1.15
CA THR A 28 -11.23 -3.52 -1.79
C THR A 28 -11.22 -4.29 -3.11
N THR A 29 -11.85 -5.48 -3.15
CA THR A 29 -12.01 -6.28 -4.37
C THR A 29 -12.89 -5.58 -5.40
N ASP A 30 -14.05 -5.03 -5.01
CA ASP A 30 -14.94 -4.31 -5.92
C ASP A 30 -14.24 -3.08 -6.52
N VAL A 31 -13.54 -2.28 -5.72
CA VAL A 31 -12.76 -1.13 -6.20
C VAL A 31 -11.67 -1.58 -7.18
N LEU A 32 -10.79 -2.51 -6.78
CA LEU A 32 -9.70 -2.98 -7.65
C LEU A 32 -10.22 -3.52 -8.99
N LEU A 33 -11.26 -4.33 -8.98
CA LEU A 33 -11.77 -4.96 -10.21
C LEU A 33 -12.61 -4.00 -11.06
N SER A 34 -13.29 -3.02 -10.46
CA SER A 34 -14.00 -2.00 -11.23
C SER A 34 -13.05 -1.03 -11.94
N LEU A 35 -11.87 -0.79 -11.37
CA LEU A 35 -10.81 -0.04 -12.05
C LEU A 35 -10.15 -0.86 -13.17
N ALA A 36 -9.96 -2.18 -12.94
CA ALA A 36 -9.49 -3.10 -13.98
C ALA A 36 -10.45 -3.20 -15.19
N ASP A 37 -11.77 -3.18 -14.95
CA ASP A 37 -12.83 -3.17 -15.99
C ASP A 37 -12.72 -1.95 -16.93
N HIS A 38 -12.12 -0.83 -16.46
CA HIS A 38 -11.94 0.42 -17.22
C HIS A 38 -10.49 0.61 -17.73
N ASP A 39 -9.73 -0.47 -17.88
CA ASP A 39 -8.33 -0.50 -18.37
C ASP A 39 -7.32 0.32 -17.51
N VAL A 40 -7.65 0.67 -16.26
CA VAL A 40 -6.72 1.39 -15.36
C VAL A 40 -5.47 0.56 -15.05
N PHE A 41 -5.63 -0.76 -14.98
CA PHE A 41 -4.56 -1.76 -14.86
C PHE A 41 -5.07 -3.15 -15.28
N GLU A 42 -4.18 -4.05 -15.67
CA GLU A 42 -4.52 -5.45 -15.95
C GLU A 42 -4.20 -6.33 -14.72
N PRO A 43 -5.20 -6.87 -13.99
CA PRO A 43 -4.97 -7.65 -12.77
C PRO A 43 -4.30 -8.99 -13.07
N ARG A 44 -3.50 -9.47 -12.11
CA ARG A 44 -2.83 -10.78 -12.13
C ARG A 44 -2.90 -11.45 -10.75
N TRP A 45 -3.12 -12.75 -10.72
CA TRP A 45 -3.04 -13.61 -9.53
C TRP A 45 -2.71 -15.06 -9.91
N THR A 46 -2.31 -15.88 -8.95
CA THR A 46 -2.15 -17.34 -9.12
C THR A 46 -3.22 -18.09 -8.33
N GLN A 47 -3.39 -19.39 -8.60
CA GLN A 47 -4.34 -20.22 -7.84
C GLN A 47 -4.02 -20.23 -6.34
N GLN A 48 -2.74 -20.27 -5.95
CA GLN A 48 -2.33 -20.24 -4.54
C GLN A 48 -2.80 -18.96 -3.80
N VAL A 49 -2.69 -17.79 -4.45
CA VAL A 49 -3.21 -16.51 -3.91
C VAL A 49 -4.73 -16.58 -3.72
N ILE A 50 -5.45 -17.17 -4.67
CA ILE A 50 -6.90 -17.39 -4.59
C ILE A 50 -7.26 -18.38 -3.46
N ASP A 51 -6.45 -19.41 -3.24
CA ASP A 51 -6.63 -20.37 -2.14
C ASP A 51 -6.29 -19.75 -0.77
N GLU A 52 -5.40 -18.76 -0.71
CA GLU A 52 -5.09 -17.98 0.50
C GLU A 52 -6.19 -16.97 0.81
N MET A 53 -6.72 -16.29 -0.20
CA MET A 53 -7.94 -15.47 -0.13
C MET A 53 -9.16 -16.29 0.33
N ARG A 54 -9.28 -17.57 -0.10
CA ARG A 54 -10.34 -18.51 0.33
C ARG A 54 -10.15 -18.96 1.79
N ARG A 55 -8.93 -19.34 2.18
CA ARG A 55 -8.57 -19.78 3.54
C ARG A 55 -8.73 -18.65 4.55
N ASN A 56 -8.22 -17.46 4.23
CA ASN A 56 -8.17 -16.29 5.10
C ASN A 56 -9.39 -15.36 4.93
N ARG A 57 -10.54 -15.88 4.47
CA ARG A 57 -11.76 -15.11 4.23
C ARG A 57 -12.23 -14.33 5.47
N PRO A 58 -12.90 -13.17 5.32
CA PRO A 58 -13.36 -12.39 6.48
C PRO A 58 -14.35 -13.18 7.37
N PRO A 59 -14.37 -12.93 8.69
CA PRO A 59 -15.37 -13.51 9.60
C PRO A 59 -16.81 -13.28 9.12
N GLY A 60 -17.68 -14.28 9.29
CA GLY A 60 -19.05 -14.25 8.80
C GLY A 60 -19.23 -14.54 7.30
N VAL A 61 -18.17 -14.56 6.50
CA VAL A 61 -18.25 -14.94 5.08
C VAL A 61 -18.29 -16.47 4.95
N SER A 62 -19.37 -16.99 4.37
CA SER A 62 -19.54 -18.42 4.09
C SER A 62 -18.77 -18.88 2.86
N GLU A 63 -18.41 -20.16 2.80
CA GLU A 63 -17.62 -20.73 1.71
C GLU A 63 -18.32 -20.58 0.34
N LYS A 64 -19.62 -20.86 0.31
CA LYS A 64 -20.50 -20.64 -0.87
C LYS A 64 -20.56 -19.17 -1.34
N SER A 65 -20.16 -18.21 -0.50
CA SER A 65 -20.07 -16.79 -0.84
C SER A 65 -18.70 -16.43 -1.43
N ILE A 66 -17.60 -16.83 -0.77
CA ILE A 66 -16.24 -16.56 -1.26
C ILE A 66 -15.97 -17.32 -2.57
N ASP A 67 -16.43 -18.57 -2.70
CA ASP A 67 -16.32 -19.37 -3.93
C ASP A 67 -17.07 -18.72 -5.11
N ARG A 68 -18.26 -18.16 -4.84
CA ARG A 68 -19.02 -17.40 -5.83
C ARG A 68 -18.30 -16.12 -6.25
N ARG A 69 -17.58 -15.46 -5.34
CA ARG A 69 -16.76 -14.28 -5.66
C ARG A 69 -15.58 -14.67 -6.53
N ILE A 70 -14.81 -15.68 -6.13
CA ILE A 70 -13.68 -16.23 -6.89
C ILE A 70 -14.10 -16.63 -8.31
N ALA A 71 -15.23 -17.34 -8.46
CA ALA A 71 -15.75 -17.73 -9.77
C ALA A 71 -16.10 -16.52 -10.66
N ARG A 72 -16.65 -15.44 -10.08
CA ARG A 72 -16.90 -14.18 -10.80
C ARG A 72 -15.61 -13.45 -11.18
N MET A 73 -14.61 -13.43 -10.31
CA MET A 73 -13.32 -12.79 -10.56
C MET A 73 -12.60 -13.45 -11.73
N ASN A 74 -12.49 -14.78 -11.70
CA ASN A 74 -11.86 -15.55 -12.77
C ASN A 74 -12.68 -15.51 -14.09
N GLY A 75 -14.01 -15.43 -14.00
CA GLY A 75 -14.89 -15.34 -15.18
C GLY A 75 -14.97 -13.96 -15.82
N ALA A 76 -14.75 -12.88 -15.07
CA ALA A 76 -14.64 -11.52 -15.62
C ALA A 76 -13.22 -11.26 -16.17
N PHE A 77 -12.19 -11.76 -15.49
CA PHE A 77 -10.79 -11.52 -15.83
C PHE A 77 -10.08 -12.83 -16.18
N GLU A 78 -10.49 -13.49 -17.27
CA GLU A 78 -9.94 -14.78 -17.73
C GLU A 78 -8.40 -14.79 -17.83
N LYS A 79 -7.81 -13.65 -18.22
CA LYS A 79 -6.35 -13.48 -18.37
C LYS A 79 -5.63 -13.28 -17.04
N ALA A 80 -6.32 -12.91 -15.97
CA ALA A 80 -5.72 -12.57 -14.67
C ALA A 80 -5.19 -13.79 -13.93
N MET A 81 -5.85 -14.95 -14.06
CA MET A 81 -5.33 -16.21 -13.53
C MET A 81 -4.06 -16.63 -14.29
N ARG A 82 -2.94 -16.75 -13.58
CA ARG A 82 -1.63 -17.12 -14.11
C ARG A 82 -1.18 -18.48 -13.59
N SER A 83 -0.31 -19.14 -14.37
CA SER A 83 0.39 -20.34 -13.94
C SER A 83 1.19 -20.09 -12.66
N ALA A 84 1.29 -21.11 -11.81
CA ALA A 84 2.17 -21.06 -10.65
C ALA A 84 3.63 -20.83 -11.09
N PRO A 85 4.42 -20.05 -10.34
CA PRO A 85 5.82 -19.84 -10.63
C PRO A 85 6.63 -21.12 -10.36
N PRO A 86 7.67 -21.44 -11.17
CA PRO A 86 8.59 -22.54 -10.90
C PRO A 86 9.20 -22.44 -9.50
N GLN A 87 9.45 -23.58 -8.84
CA GLN A 87 9.97 -23.60 -7.46
C GLN A 87 11.34 -22.92 -7.38
N GLU A 88 12.18 -23.12 -8.40
CA GLU A 88 13.51 -22.54 -8.52
C GLU A 88 13.46 -21.02 -8.57
N LEU A 89 12.38 -20.42 -9.08
CA LEU A 89 12.15 -18.98 -9.04
C LEU A 89 11.69 -18.54 -7.65
N GLN A 90 10.79 -19.29 -7.00
CA GLN A 90 10.35 -19.02 -5.63
C GLN A 90 11.54 -19.02 -4.65
N ASP A 91 12.43 -20.01 -4.77
CA ASP A 91 13.60 -20.14 -3.90
C ASP A 91 14.54 -18.92 -4.00
N GLN A 92 14.68 -18.34 -5.20
CA GLN A 92 15.44 -17.12 -5.46
C GLN A 92 14.79 -15.82 -4.94
N MET A 93 13.51 -15.83 -4.58
CA MET A 93 12.82 -14.61 -4.16
C MET A 93 13.30 -14.08 -2.81
N ARG A 94 13.49 -12.76 -2.76
CA ARG A 94 13.79 -12.00 -1.54
C ARG A 94 12.49 -11.53 -0.89
N ALA A 95 11.80 -12.49 -0.28
CA ALA A 95 10.60 -12.29 0.51
C ALA A 95 10.61 -13.24 1.71
N ASP A 96 9.73 -13.00 2.67
CA ASP A 96 9.46 -13.89 3.80
C ASP A 96 9.14 -15.30 3.27
N PRO A 97 9.58 -16.41 3.92
CA PRO A 97 9.49 -17.75 3.34
C PRO A 97 8.07 -18.19 2.95
N LYS A 98 7.06 -17.63 3.63
CA LYS A 98 5.64 -17.88 3.41
C LYS A 98 5.04 -17.14 2.20
N ASP A 99 5.69 -16.08 1.70
CA ASP A 99 5.17 -15.17 0.66
C ASP A 99 5.98 -15.23 -0.66
N LYS A 100 7.02 -16.08 -0.71
CA LYS A 100 7.89 -16.23 -1.89
C LYS A 100 7.12 -16.55 -3.19
N HIS A 101 6.00 -17.27 -3.09
CA HIS A 101 5.12 -17.57 -4.23
C HIS A 101 4.39 -16.32 -4.76
N VAL A 102 4.08 -15.34 -3.91
CA VAL A 102 3.45 -14.07 -4.31
C VAL A 102 4.43 -13.27 -5.16
N LEU A 103 5.66 -13.08 -4.67
CA LEU A 103 6.69 -12.33 -5.39
C LEU A 103 7.15 -13.05 -6.67
N ALA A 104 7.34 -14.37 -6.61
CA ALA A 104 7.65 -15.16 -7.80
C ALA A 104 6.48 -15.17 -8.80
N GLY A 105 5.23 -15.17 -8.32
CA GLY A 105 4.04 -15.04 -9.15
C GLY A 105 3.99 -13.69 -9.89
N ALA A 106 4.34 -12.60 -9.20
CA ALA A 106 4.47 -11.28 -9.81
C ALA A 106 5.55 -11.25 -10.92
N VAL A 107 6.74 -11.81 -10.66
CA VAL A 107 7.84 -11.89 -11.65
C VAL A 107 7.48 -12.81 -12.83
N HIS A 108 6.98 -14.02 -12.57
CA HIS A 108 6.61 -15.02 -13.60
C HIS A 108 5.44 -14.58 -14.48
N SER A 109 4.49 -13.83 -13.91
CA SER A 109 3.40 -13.20 -14.67
C SER A 109 3.82 -11.96 -15.47
N GLN A 110 5.09 -11.57 -15.40
CA GLN A 110 5.64 -10.34 -15.96
C GLN A 110 4.89 -9.08 -15.47
N SER A 111 4.40 -9.10 -14.22
CA SER A 111 3.75 -7.94 -13.61
C SER A 111 4.77 -6.83 -13.37
N GLN A 112 4.32 -5.58 -13.43
CA GLN A 112 5.18 -4.39 -13.27
C GLN A 112 5.04 -3.74 -11.89
N VAL A 113 4.10 -4.23 -11.08
CA VAL A 113 3.94 -3.92 -9.65
C VAL A 113 3.31 -5.12 -8.93
N LEU A 114 3.74 -5.35 -7.70
CA LEU A 114 3.08 -6.19 -6.70
C LEU A 114 2.30 -5.29 -5.74
N VAL A 115 0.99 -5.51 -5.62
CA VAL A 115 0.11 -4.74 -4.72
C VAL A 115 -0.17 -5.57 -3.47
N THR A 116 0.34 -5.13 -2.33
CA THR A 116 0.22 -5.82 -1.04
C THR A 116 0.41 -4.83 0.12
N ASP A 117 -0.41 -4.95 1.16
CA ASP A 117 -0.24 -4.15 2.38
C ASP A 117 0.82 -4.73 3.34
N ASN A 118 1.35 -5.92 3.05
CA ASN A 118 2.41 -6.58 3.83
C ASN A 118 3.83 -6.13 3.43
N LEU A 119 4.02 -4.86 3.05
CA LEU A 119 5.25 -4.34 2.40
C LEU A 119 6.59 -4.81 3.01
N LYS A 120 6.67 -4.91 4.34
CA LYS A 120 7.89 -5.32 5.07
C LYS A 120 8.34 -6.77 4.76
N ASP A 121 7.41 -7.62 4.31
CA ASP A 121 7.62 -9.04 4.04
C ASP A 121 8.28 -9.25 2.66
N PHE A 122 8.49 -8.18 1.88
CA PHE A 122 9.05 -8.19 0.52
C PHE A 122 10.26 -7.26 0.39
N ASN A 123 11.38 -7.77 -0.13
CA ASN A 123 12.60 -7.00 -0.41
C ASN A 123 13.22 -7.37 -1.78
N PRO A 124 12.45 -7.26 -2.90
CA PRO A 124 12.96 -7.53 -4.23
C PRO A 124 14.11 -6.58 -4.61
N PRO A 125 15.02 -6.99 -5.53
CA PRO A 125 15.99 -6.08 -6.11
C PRO A 125 15.29 -4.99 -6.93
N THR A 126 15.94 -3.83 -7.06
CA THR A 126 15.46 -2.71 -7.89
C THR A 126 15.85 -2.84 -9.37
N THR A 127 16.72 -3.80 -9.71
CA THR A 127 17.24 -4.04 -11.07
C THR A 127 17.47 -5.53 -11.33
N GLY A 128 17.57 -5.93 -12.61
CA GLY A 128 17.73 -7.32 -13.03
C GLY A 128 16.40 -8.04 -13.32
N SER A 129 16.47 -9.33 -13.66
CA SER A 129 15.30 -10.15 -14.08
C SER A 129 14.22 -10.29 -13.01
N ASN A 130 14.63 -10.25 -11.75
CA ASN A 130 13.75 -10.50 -10.59
C ASN A 130 13.33 -9.17 -9.94
N ALA A 131 13.49 -8.04 -10.63
CA ALA A 131 13.13 -6.72 -10.12
C ALA A 131 11.62 -6.59 -10.01
N MET A 132 11.15 -6.03 -8.89
CA MET A 132 9.73 -5.80 -8.65
C MET A 132 9.54 -4.53 -7.83
N ARG A 133 8.57 -3.72 -8.23
CA ARG A 133 8.06 -2.60 -7.45
C ARG A 133 6.93 -3.13 -6.56
N VAL A 134 6.95 -2.79 -5.28
CA VAL A 134 5.94 -3.20 -4.31
C VAL A 134 5.23 -1.96 -3.79
N GLU A 135 3.90 -1.94 -3.84
CA GLU A 135 3.06 -0.81 -3.44
C GLU A 135 1.93 -1.31 -2.53
N SER A 136 1.58 -0.55 -1.49
CA SER A 136 0.37 -0.81 -0.70
C SER A 136 -0.89 -0.51 -1.52
N LEU A 137 -2.04 -1.01 -1.09
CA LEU A 137 -3.31 -0.77 -1.77
C LEU A 137 -3.58 0.73 -1.95
N ASN A 138 -3.29 1.52 -0.92
CA ASN A 138 -3.46 2.98 -0.98
C ASN A 138 -2.43 3.63 -1.91
N GLN A 139 -1.16 3.20 -1.89
CA GLN A 139 -0.14 3.75 -2.80
C GLN A 139 -0.50 3.49 -4.27
N PHE A 140 -0.87 2.25 -4.60
CA PHE A 140 -1.27 1.86 -5.95
C PHE A 140 -2.51 2.62 -6.43
N LEU A 141 -3.58 2.66 -5.63
CA LEU A 141 -4.82 3.35 -6.00
C LEU A 141 -4.66 4.89 -6.09
N ILE A 142 -3.87 5.51 -5.21
CA ILE A 142 -3.55 6.94 -5.28
C ILE A 142 -2.75 7.24 -6.55
N ARG A 143 -1.70 6.46 -6.84
CA ARG A 143 -0.91 6.62 -8.07
C ARG A 143 -1.78 6.46 -9.31
N LYS A 144 -2.70 5.48 -9.34
CA LYS A 144 -3.62 5.31 -10.47
C LYS A 144 -4.63 6.45 -10.64
N LEU A 145 -5.05 7.08 -9.55
CA LEU A 145 -5.90 8.26 -9.58
C LEU A 145 -5.14 9.51 -10.07
N ASP A 146 -3.83 9.61 -9.82
CA ASP A 146 -2.96 10.66 -10.36
C ASP A 146 -2.55 10.40 -11.82
N GLU A 147 -2.43 9.14 -12.25
CA GLU A 147 -2.13 8.74 -13.64
C GLU A 147 -3.35 8.86 -14.57
N GLU A 148 -4.52 8.34 -14.16
CA GLU A 148 -5.71 8.16 -15.02
C GLU A 148 -7.00 8.66 -14.33
N PRO A 149 -7.10 9.95 -13.93
CA PRO A 149 -8.17 10.46 -13.08
C PRO A 149 -9.59 10.30 -13.64
N GLN A 150 -9.79 10.41 -14.96
CA GLN A 150 -11.12 10.17 -15.57
C GLN A 150 -11.53 8.69 -15.44
N ARG A 151 -10.70 7.76 -15.92
CA ARG A 151 -10.98 6.31 -15.89
C ARG A 151 -11.23 5.81 -14.47
N VAL A 152 -10.45 6.32 -13.49
CA VAL A 152 -10.62 5.92 -12.09
C VAL A 152 -11.97 6.38 -11.54
N GLN A 153 -12.41 7.60 -11.86
CA GLN A 153 -13.75 8.04 -11.46
C GLN A 153 -14.86 7.31 -12.22
N GLU A 154 -14.65 6.95 -13.48
CA GLU A 154 -15.60 6.17 -14.30
C GLU A 154 -15.81 4.77 -13.71
N GLY A 155 -14.75 4.00 -13.48
CA GLY A 155 -14.87 2.66 -12.87
C GLY A 155 -15.55 2.67 -11.50
N LEU A 156 -15.39 3.74 -10.71
CA LEU A 156 -16.10 3.91 -9.45
C LEU A 156 -17.59 4.29 -9.62
N ARG A 157 -17.98 4.97 -10.71
CA ARG A 157 -19.41 5.21 -11.05
C ARG A 157 -20.08 3.91 -11.50
N ASP A 158 -19.46 3.16 -12.41
CA ASP A 158 -19.99 1.88 -12.88
C ASP A 158 -20.06 0.82 -11.75
N MET A 159 -19.19 0.92 -10.73
CA MET A 159 -19.35 0.16 -9.48
C MET A 159 -20.61 0.55 -8.69
N LEU A 160 -20.90 1.85 -8.54
CA LEU A 160 -22.09 2.36 -7.84
C LEU A 160 -23.41 2.01 -8.55
N ASP A 161 -23.40 1.98 -9.88
CA ASP A 161 -24.57 1.57 -10.68
C ASP A 161 -24.84 0.07 -10.55
N ARG A 162 -23.78 -0.76 -10.52
CA ARG A 162 -23.88 -2.22 -10.26
C ARG A 162 -24.28 -2.56 -8.82
N ASN A 163 -24.03 -1.68 -7.83
CA ASN A 163 -24.44 -1.88 -6.45
C ASN A 163 -25.98 -2.05 -6.32
N ARG A 164 -26.42 -2.95 -5.43
CA ARG A 164 -27.85 -3.17 -5.11
C ARG A 164 -28.26 -2.66 -3.72
N ARG A 165 -27.32 -2.06 -2.99
CA ARG A 165 -27.43 -1.48 -1.65
C ARG A 165 -26.50 -0.26 -1.60
N GLU A 166 -26.45 0.43 -0.48
CA GLU A 166 -25.43 1.45 -0.25
C GLU A 166 -24.00 0.88 -0.30
N PRO A 167 -23.00 1.68 -0.72
CA PRO A 167 -23.11 3.07 -1.16
C PRO A 167 -23.70 3.20 -2.58
N LYS A 168 -24.54 4.21 -2.78
CA LYS A 168 -25.16 4.58 -4.06
C LYS A 168 -24.70 5.90 -4.67
N THR A 169 -23.85 6.65 -3.99
CA THR A 169 -23.28 7.90 -4.51
C THR A 169 -21.76 7.95 -4.29
N MET A 170 -21.05 8.78 -5.06
CA MET A 170 -19.60 8.98 -4.89
C MET A 170 -19.27 9.47 -3.48
N SER A 171 -20.06 10.41 -2.95
CA SER A 171 -19.94 10.94 -1.58
C SER A 171 -20.04 9.82 -0.53
N ALA A 172 -21.09 9.00 -0.60
CA ALA A 172 -21.28 7.87 0.33
C ALA A 172 -20.19 6.81 0.19
N LEU A 173 -19.68 6.56 -1.03
CA LEU A 173 -18.57 5.64 -1.25
C LEU A 173 -17.27 6.14 -0.63
N ILE A 174 -16.94 7.43 -0.83
CA ILE A 174 -15.78 8.07 -0.20
C ILE A 174 -15.88 7.96 1.33
N ASP A 175 -17.07 8.20 1.90
CA ASP A 175 -17.27 8.12 3.36
C ASP A 175 -17.09 6.70 3.90
N VAL A 176 -17.69 5.67 3.27
CA VAL A 176 -17.49 4.27 3.68
C VAL A 176 -16.03 3.82 3.50
N MET A 177 -15.34 4.26 2.43
CA MET A 177 -13.91 3.98 2.25
C MET A 177 -13.02 4.70 3.30
N ALA A 178 -13.44 5.87 3.79
CA ALA A 178 -12.70 6.64 4.79
C ALA A 178 -12.85 6.08 6.22
N GLU A 179 -13.99 5.45 6.53
CA GLU A 179 -14.20 4.72 7.79
C GLU A 179 -13.27 3.49 7.87
N GLY A 180 -13.21 2.70 6.79
CA GLY A 180 -12.28 1.58 6.67
C GLY A 180 -10.81 1.99 6.80
N GLN A 181 -9.94 1.07 7.23
CA GLN A 181 -8.48 1.30 7.24
C GLN A 181 -7.88 1.07 5.85
N GLU A 182 -8.32 0.01 5.16
CA GLU A 182 -7.73 -0.51 3.91
C GLU A 182 -7.81 0.49 2.73
N LEU A 183 -8.78 1.43 2.72
CA LEU A 183 -9.00 2.38 1.61
C LEU A 183 -8.94 3.87 2.03
N ARG A 184 -8.55 4.20 3.27
CA ARG A 184 -8.66 5.57 3.79
C ARG A 184 -7.83 6.60 3.04
N GLY A 185 -6.59 6.27 2.70
CA GLY A 185 -5.70 7.18 1.98
C GLY A 185 -6.23 7.46 0.57
N PHE A 186 -6.72 6.42 -0.11
CA PHE A 186 -7.40 6.54 -1.40
C PHE A 186 -8.67 7.40 -1.29
N ALA A 187 -9.51 7.19 -0.27
CA ALA A 187 -10.70 8.00 -0.02
C ALA A 187 -10.34 9.48 0.20
N GLN A 188 -9.33 9.76 1.03
CA GLN A 188 -8.85 11.12 1.30
C GLN A 188 -8.33 11.81 0.03
N LYS A 189 -7.57 11.11 -0.83
CA LYS A 189 -7.11 11.62 -2.13
C LYS A 189 -8.26 11.83 -3.11
N LEU A 190 -9.16 10.85 -3.24
CA LEU A 190 -10.32 10.95 -4.13
C LEU A 190 -11.20 12.16 -3.75
N ASN A 191 -11.35 12.44 -2.45
CA ASN A 191 -12.11 13.58 -1.95
C ASN A 191 -11.54 14.97 -2.31
N THR A 192 -10.27 15.07 -2.74
CA THR A 192 -9.71 16.35 -3.22
C THR A 192 -9.94 16.58 -4.72
N VAL A 193 -10.02 15.50 -5.51
CA VAL A 193 -10.11 15.58 -6.98
C VAL A 193 -11.52 15.42 -7.55
N VAL A 194 -12.48 14.87 -6.80
CA VAL A 194 -13.89 14.87 -7.24
C VAL A 194 -14.53 16.28 -7.11
N PRO A 195 -15.54 16.59 -7.95
CA PRO A 195 -16.35 17.80 -7.83
C PRO A 195 -16.94 17.99 -6.42
N ALA A 196 -17.18 19.24 -6.02
CA ALA A 196 -17.52 19.58 -4.64
C ALA A 196 -18.82 18.89 -4.15
N GLU A 197 -19.80 18.75 -5.04
CA GLU A 197 -21.07 18.07 -4.82
C GLU A 197 -20.97 16.53 -4.76
N GLN A 198 -19.82 15.96 -5.10
CA GLN A 198 -19.53 14.52 -5.05
C GLN A 198 -18.65 14.13 -3.85
N ARG A 199 -18.24 15.10 -3.01
CA ARG A 199 -17.30 14.88 -1.91
C ARG A 199 -17.94 14.15 -0.72
N GLY A 200 -17.15 13.28 -0.10
CA GLY A 200 -17.47 12.66 1.18
C GLY A 200 -17.43 13.69 2.33
N THR A 201 -18.31 13.48 3.31
CA THR A 201 -18.60 14.34 4.45
C THR A 201 -18.02 13.83 5.79
N SER A 202 -17.49 12.61 5.82
CA SER A 202 -17.01 11.92 7.01
C SER A 202 -15.96 12.75 7.77
N PRO A 203 -16.03 12.86 9.12
CA PRO A 203 -15.08 13.63 9.92
C PRO A 203 -13.60 13.26 9.68
N VAL A 204 -13.35 12.01 9.27
CA VAL A 204 -12.01 11.47 8.94
C VAL A 204 -11.38 12.14 7.70
N LEU A 205 -12.21 12.74 6.83
CA LEU A 205 -11.79 13.52 5.66
C LEU A 205 -11.58 15.00 6.02
N VAL A 206 -12.43 15.54 6.88
CA VAL A 206 -12.40 16.96 7.29
C VAL A 206 -11.19 17.28 8.19
N ALA A 207 -10.79 16.32 9.04
CA ALA A 207 -9.63 16.48 9.91
C ALA A 207 -8.32 16.68 9.13
N THR A 208 -8.10 15.92 8.04
CA THR A 208 -6.91 16.04 7.18
C THR A 208 -6.91 17.33 6.37
N GLN A 209 -8.07 17.75 5.85
CA GLN A 209 -8.19 19.02 5.10
C GLN A 209 -7.78 20.25 5.91
N ARG A 210 -8.09 20.28 7.22
CA ARG A 210 -7.67 21.38 8.12
C ARG A 210 -6.15 21.42 8.31
N GLY A 211 -5.51 20.26 8.49
CA GLY A 211 -4.05 20.17 8.60
C GLY A 211 -3.32 20.65 7.35
N SER A 212 -3.76 20.21 6.15
CA SER A 212 -3.17 20.67 4.89
C SER A 212 -3.39 22.16 4.63
N ALA A 213 -4.57 22.70 4.97
CA ALA A 213 -4.85 24.13 4.83
C ALA A 213 -4.01 24.99 5.80
N GLN A 214 -3.68 24.48 6.98
CA GLN A 214 -2.77 25.15 7.91
C GLN A 214 -1.32 25.13 7.40
N TYR A 215 -0.82 24.01 6.86
CA TYR A 215 0.52 23.97 6.26
C TYR A 215 0.66 24.93 5.07
N ALA A 216 -0.31 24.96 4.16
CA ALA A 216 -0.32 25.89 3.02
C ALA A 216 -0.38 27.38 3.43
N ALA A 217 -0.85 27.68 4.65
CA ALA A 217 -0.85 29.04 5.19
C ALA A 217 0.52 29.48 5.76
N PHE A 218 1.46 28.55 5.99
CA PHE A 218 2.80 28.85 6.51
C PHE A 218 3.89 28.99 5.43
N GLU A 219 3.70 28.45 4.22
CA GLU A 219 4.66 28.63 3.10
C GLU A 219 4.80 30.08 2.60
N GLY A 220 3.97 31.01 3.10
CA GLY A 220 3.99 32.43 2.72
C GLY A 220 4.88 33.35 3.57
N VAL A 221 5.58 32.85 4.60
CA VAL A 221 6.37 33.67 5.53
C VAL A 221 7.86 33.33 5.41
N ALA A 222 8.67 34.30 4.98
CA ALA A 222 10.12 34.15 4.91
C ALA A 222 10.75 34.00 6.31
N GLU A 223 11.65 33.03 6.48
CA GLU A 223 12.30 32.77 7.77
C GLU A 223 13.23 33.93 8.19
N PRO A 224 13.22 34.36 9.46
CA PRO A 224 14.22 35.26 10.00
C PRO A 224 15.57 34.53 10.12
N GLY A 225 16.58 35.02 9.39
CA GLY A 225 17.88 34.34 9.25
C GLY A 225 18.60 34.05 10.57
N THR A 226 19.21 32.86 10.65
CA THR A 226 19.92 32.37 11.83
C THR A 226 21.11 33.26 12.22
N PRO A 227 21.22 33.72 13.48
CA PRO A 227 22.40 34.44 13.96
C PRO A 227 23.63 33.53 14.02
N ALA A 228 24.76 33.98 13.48
CA ALA A 228 26.04 33.27 13.61
C ALA A 228 26.64 33.43 15.02
N ALA A 229 27.14 32.34 15.61
CA ALA A 229 27.76 32.35 16.93
C ALA A 229 29.25 32.78 16.87
N PRO A 230 29.74 33.64 17.78
CA PRO A 230 31.16 33.99 17.89
C PRO A 230 31.98 32.91 18.62
N ALA A 231 33.32 33.01 18.54
CA ALA A 231 34.22 31.90 18.86
C ALA A 231 34.99 32.01 20.20
N ALA A 232 35.08 30.85 20.88
CA ALA A 232 36.19 30.29 21.68
C ALA A 232 36.82 31.03 22.91
N ALA A 233 36.99 30.22 23.98
CA ALA A 233 38.01 30.28 25.05
C ALA A 233 37.89 31.40 26.14
N PRO A 234 38.55 31.28 27.33
CA PRO A 234 39.49 30.23 27.79
C PRO A 234 39.14 29.53 29.13
N GLU A 235 40.09 28.76 29.67
CA GLU A 235 39.97 27.85 30.84
C GLU A 235 40.04 28.50 32.24
N ALA A 236 39.61 27.78 33.29
CA ALA A 236 40.00 28.01 34.68
C ALA A 236 40.04 26.69 35.50
N ARG A 237 40.88 26.63 36.57
CA ARG A 237 41.24 25.41 37.32
C ARG A 237 40.53 25.26 38.67
N LYS A 238 40.35 24.00 39.13
CA LYS A 238 40.36 23.56 40.56
C LYS A 238 40.35 22.03 40.70
N SER A 239 40.45 21.50 41.93
CA SER A 239 41.69 20.82 42.36
C SER A 239 41.54 20.09 43.71
N GLY A 240 41.76 18.77 43.72
CA GLY A 240 41.81 17.92 44.94
C GLY A 240 40.46 17.40 45.44
N GLY A 241 40.38 16.24 46.14
CA GLY A 241 41.42 15.21 46.31
C GLY A 241 41.20 14.20 47.46
N SER A 242 41.26 12.89 47.16
CA SER A 242 41.33 11.74 48.11
C SER A 242 40.06 11.45 48.98
N LYS A 243 39.86 10.30 49.66
CA LYS A 243 40.72 9.12 49.97
C LYS A 243 39.87 7.89 50.39
N GLY A 244 40.42 6.66 50.35
CA GLY A 244 39.83 5.40 50.89
C GLY A 244 39.18 4.50 49.80
N ALA A 245 39.39 3.17 49.68
CA ALA A 245 39.94 2.11 50.55
C ALA A 245 39.06 1.78 51.78
N GLU A 246 38.75 0.53 52.15
CA GLU A 246 39.14 -0.83 51.67
C GLU A 246 38.22 -1.91 52.30
N LYS A 247 37.84 -2.99 51.59
CA LYS A 247 37.89 -4.41 52.05
C LYS A 247 37.14 -5.41 51.15
N ALA A 248 37.63 -6.65 51.15
CA ALA A 248 37.01 -7.82 50.52
C ALA A 248 36.46 -8.81 51.57
N LYS A 249 35.63 -9.76 51.14
CA LYS A 249 35.58 -11.10 51.73
C LYS A 249 34.92 -12.14 50.81
N ASP A 250 35.55 -13.31 50.76
CA ASP A 250 35.02 -14.60 50.30
C ASP A 250 33.95 -15.12 51.31
N THR A 251 33.19 -16.21 51.11
CA THR A 251 33.33 -17.45 50.31
C THR A 251 32.03 -17.77 49.50
N GLU A 252 31.74 -18.91 48.84
CA GLU A 252 32.27 -20.29 48.96
C GLU A 252 32.34 -21.10 47.65
N GLN A 253 31.60 -22.22 47.50
CA GLN A 253 31.93 -23.33 46.58
C GLN A 253 30.73 -23.93 45.81
N ASP A 254 31.04 -24.72 44.77
CA ASP A 254 30.14 -25.55 43.98
C ASP A 254 29.32 -26.57 44.80
N LYS A 255 28.05 -26.77 44.41
CA LYS A 255 27.50 -28.12 44.15
C LYS A 255 26.20 -28.12 43.33
#